data_AF-A0A7X6PWE1-F1
#
_entry.id   AF-A0A7X6PWE1-F1
#
_cell.length_a   1.000
_cell.length_b   1.000
_cell.length_c   1.000
_cell.angle_alpha   90.00
_cell.angle_beta   90.00
_cell.angle_gamma   90.00
#
_symmetry.space_group_name_H-M   'P 1'
#
loop_
_entity.id
_entity.type
_entity.pdbx_description
1 polymer ?
#
loop_
_entity_poly.entity_id
_entity_poly.type
_entity_poly.pdbx_seq_one_letter_code
_entity_poly.pdbx_strand_id
1 'polypeptide(L)'
;LTMSEYADNPPAAIFLTQPLDERLPEIIKYAISRGIILFSPFQGDVEKGVLGGVHISDRVLPHINASTMKSAGINIKQFFMRVSVIYGQ
;
A
#
# COMPACT_ATOMS: atom_id res chain seq x y z
N LEU A 1 -9.29 -9.51 -2.25
CA LEU A 1 -8.80 -8.85 -3.48
C LEU A 1 -8.01 -9.87 -4.26
N THR A 2 -8.59 -10.38 -5.35
CA THR A 2 -7.93 -11.34 -6.24
C THR A 2 -7.45 -10.61 -7.47
N MET A 3 -6.27 -10.97 -7.99
CA MET A 3 -5.66 -10.31 -9.16
C MET A 3 -6.52 -10.37 -10.44
N SER A 4 -7.56 -11.22 -10.44
CA SER A 4 -8.57 -11.31 -11.49
C SER A 4 -9.36 -10.02 -11.72
N GLU A 5 -9.53 -9.19 -10.68
CA GLU A 5 -10.31 -7.94 -10.74
C GLU A 5 -9.63 -6.84 -11.58
N TYR A 6 -8.33 -7.00 -11.89
CA TYR A 6 -7.52 -6.03 -12.65
C TYR A 6 -7.01 -6.59 -14.00
N ALA A 7 -7.63 -7.66 -14.51
CA ALA A 7 -7.15 -8.34 -15.70
C ALA A 7 -7.18 -7.47 -16.98
N ASP A 8 -8.21 -6.63 -17.12
CA ASP A 8 -8.47 -5.82 -18.31
C ASP A 8 -7.93 -4.39 -18.22
N ASN A 9 -7.66 -3.91 -17.01
CA ASN A 9 -7.08 -2.60 -16.76
C ASN A 9 -6.11 -2.67 -15.56
N PRO A 10 -4.87 -3.13 -15.79
CA PRO A 10 -3.91 -3.29 -14.71
C PRO A 10 -3.53 -1.93 -14.11
N PRO A 11 -3.28 -1.86 -12.79
CA PRO A 11 -2.80 -0.64 -12.17
C PRO A 11 -1.41 -0.29 -12.71
N ALA A 12 -1.07 1.00 -12.78
CA ALA A 12 0.27 1.43 -13.16
C ALA A 12 1.35 1.01 -12.13
N ALA A 13 0.95 0.88 -10.85
CA ALA A 13 1.84 0.46 -9.77
C ALA A 13 1.10 -0.33 -8.67
N ILE A 14 1.84 -1.16 -7.96
CA ILE A 14 1.42 -1.92 -6.78
C ILE A 14 2.40 -1.59 -5.65
N PHE A 15 1.86 -1.32 -4.45
CA PHE A 15 2.63 -1.12 -3.23
C PHE A 15 2.29 -2.20 -2.20
N LEU A 16 3.29 -2.91 -1.68
CA LEU A 16 3.09 -3.95 -0.68
C LEU A 16 2.93 -3.35 0.73
N THR A 17 1.82 -3.66 1.40
CA THR A 17 1.54 -3.20 2.77
C THR A 17 1.88 -4.23 3.84
N GLN A 18 2.12 -5.49 3.44
CA GLN A 18 2.53 -6.59 4.31
C GLN A 18 3.51 -7.53 3.59
N PRO A 19 4.37 -8.27 4.32
CA PRO A 19 5.21 -9.30 3.73
C PRO A 19 4.34 -10.36 3.03
N LEU A 20 4.79 -10.80 1.86
CA LEU A 20 4.12 -11.85 1.08
C LEU A 20 4.87 -13.19 1.09
N ASP A 21 6.09 -13.22 1.63
CA ASP A 21 6.94 -14.40 1.78
C ASP A 21 6.91 -15.31 0.54
N GLU A 22 6.34 -16.51 0.67
CA GLU A 22 6.25 -17.53 -0.39
C GLU A 22 5.46 -17.07 -1.63
N ARG A 23 4.58 -16.08 -1.49
CA ARG A 23 3.73 -15.56 -2.58
C ARG A 23 4.35 -14.41 -3.35
N LEU A 24 5.46 -13.84 -2.86
CA LEU A 24 6.15 -12.73 -3.52
C LEU A 24 6.54 -13.04 -4.98
N PRO A 25 7.07 -14.24 -5.32
CA PRO A 25 7.43 -14.57 -6.70
C PRO A 25 6.25 -14.50 -7.69
N GLU A 26 5.05 -14.86 -7.25
CA GLU A 26 3.84 -14.81 -8.10
C GLU A 26 3.49 -13.37 -8.47
N ILE A 27 3.58 -12.44 -7.50
CA ILE A 27 3.28 -11.03 -7.71
C ILE A 27 4.36 -10.36 -8.57
N ILE A 28 5.64 -10.71 -8.37
CA ILE A 28 6.74 -10.23 -9.23
C ILE A 28 6.49 -10.67 -10.69
N LYS A 29 6.18 -11.95 -10.91
CA LYS A 29 5.89 -12.47 -12.25
C LYS A 29 4.70 -11.77 -12.89
N TYR A 30 3.63 -11.53 -12.12
CA TYR A 30 2.46 -10.80 -12.59
C TYR A 30 2.83 -9.37 -13.02
N ALA A 31 3.54 -8.64 -12.16
CA ALA A 31 3.95 -7.27 -12.42
C ALA A 31 4.82 -7.14 -13.68
N ILE A 32 5.82 -8.03 -13.84
CA ILE A 32 6.67 -8.09 -15.05
C ILE A 32 5.82 -8.33 -16.30
N SER A 33 4.92 -9.32 -16.26
CA SER A 33 4.11 -9.69 -17.44
C SER A 33 3.14 -8.60 -17.89
N ARG A 34 2.84 -7.64 -17.02
CA ARG A 34 1.85 -6.58 -17.24
C ARG A 34 2.47 -5.18 -17.30
N GLY A 35 3.79 -5.05 -17.17
CA GLY A 35 4.48 -3.75 -17.14
C GLY A 35 4.10 -2.88 -15.94
N ILE A 36 3.83 -3.50 -14.78
CA ILE A 36 3.39 -2.81 -13.56
C ILE A 36 4.59 -2.53 -12.67
N ILE A 37 4.66 -1.33 -12.11
CA ILE A 37 5.67 -0.97 -11.12
C ILE A 37 5.33 -1.65 -9.78
N LEU A 38 6.23 -2.46 -9.24
CA LEU A 38 6.07 -3.05 -7.91
C LEU A 38 7.00 -2.36 -6.90
N PHE A 39 6.43 -1.87 -5.82
CA PHE A 39 7.14 -1.27 -4.68
C PHE A 39 7.00 -2.14 -3.44
N SER A 40 8.12 -2.40 -2.76
CA SER A 40 8.13 -3.09 -1.45
C SER A 40 8.89 -2.27 -0.41
N PRO A 41 8.35 -2.11 0.82
CA PRO A 41 9.08 -1.55 1.95
C PRO A 41 9.87 -2.62 2.74
N PHE A 42 9.75 -3.91 2.38
CA PHE A 42 10.33 -5.01 3.13
C PHE A 42 11.77 -5.30 2.70
N GLN A 43 12.63 -5.55 3.68
CA GLN A 43 14.05 -5.81 3.46
C GLN A 43 14.24 -7.11 2.67
N GLY A 44 15.11 -7.07 1.64
CA GLY A 44 15.44 -8.24 0.83
C GLY A 44 14.52 -8.49 -0.38
N ASP A 45 13.47 -7.69 -0.58
CA ASP A 45 12.52 -7.89 -1.69
C ASP A 45 13.02 -7.31 -3.03
N VAL A 46 13.84 -6.25 -2.99
CA VAL A 46 14.45 -5.67 -4.20
C VAL A 46 15.39 -6.70 -4.84
N GLU A 47 16.18 -7.39 -4.02
CA GLU A 47 17.10 -8.46 -4.42
C GLU A 47 16.37 -9.66 -5.05
N LYS A 48 15.08 -9.83 -4.75
CA LYS A 48 14.22 -10.88 -5.31
C LYS A 48 13.51 -10.48 -6.59
N GLY A 49 13.66 -9.23 -7.06
CA GLY A 49 13.11 -8.76 -8.34
C GLY A 49 12.00 -7.71 -8.26
N VAL A 50 11.77 -7.09 -7.09
CA VAL A 50 10.90 -5.90 -6.97
C VAL A 50 11.60 -4.69 -7.59
N LEU A 51 10.89 -3.91 -8.42
CA LEU A 51 11.47 -2.81 -9.22
C LEU A 51 12.12 -1.72 -8.35
N GLY A 52 11.51 -1.40 -7.20
CA GLY A 52 12.05 -0.39 -6.29
C GLY A 52 11.68 -0.66 -4.84
N GLY A 53 12.64 -0.41 -3.94
CA GLY A 53 12.40 -0.40 -2.50
C GLY A 53 11.92 0.97 -2.07
N VAL A 54 10.72 1.07 -1.47
CA VAL A 54 10.28 2.30 -0.79
C VAL A 54 10.49 2.10 0.69
N HIS A 55 11.67 2.46 1.17
CA HIS A 55 11.95 2.43 2.60
C HIS A 55 11.32 3.67 3.26
N ILE A 56 10.22 3.48 3.99
CA ILE A 56 9.70 4.50 4.88
C ILE A 56 10.51 4.43 6.17
N SER A 57 11.60 5.20 6.26
CA SER A 57 12.47 5.28 7.44
C SER A 57 11.76 5.91 8.65
N ASP A 58 10.71 6.69 8.40
CA ASP A 58 10.02 7.48 9.41
C ASP A 58 8.64 6.90 9.77
N ARG A 59 8.18 7.28 10.97
CA ARG A 59 6.86 6.94 11.50
C ARG A 59 5.77 7.30 10.48
N VAL A 60 5.00 6.30 10.02
CA VAL A 60 3.81 6.55 9.20
C VAL A 60 2.82 7.36 10.03
N LEU A 61 2.64 8.63 9.68
CA LEU A 61 1.63 9.51 10.25
C LEU A 61 0.38 9.42 9.36
N PRO A 62 -0.74 8.86 9.83
CA PRO A 62 -1.95 8.84 9.02
C PRO A 62 -2.47 10.26 8.81
N HIS A 63 -2.91 10.58 7.60
CA HIS A 63 -3.57 11.85 7.30
C HIS A 63 -5.08 11.60 7.24
N ILE A 64 -5.84 12.25 8.11
CA ILE A 64 -7.28 12.03 8.24
C ILE A 64 -8.03 13.30 7.87
N ASN A 65 -8.98 13.17 6.96
CA ASN A 65 -9.94 14.23 6.65
C ASN A 65 -11.15 14.11 7.59
N ALA A 66 -11.28 15.05 8.54
CA ALA A 66 -12.30 15.00 9.58
C ALA A 66 -13.72 15.18 9.03
N SER A 67 -13.90 16.09 8.06
CA SER A 67 -15.21 16.33 7.45
C SER A 67 -15.71 15.11 6.69
N THR A 68 -14.84 14.43 5.94
CA THR A 68 -15.17 13.19 5.22
C THR A 68 -15.48 12.05 6.18
N MET A 69 -14.66 11.88 7.23
CA MET A 69 -14.88 10.86 8.26
C MET A 69 -16.26 11.03 8.93
N LYS A 70 -16.63 12.28 9.25
CA LYS A 70 -17.94 12.61 9.84
C LYS A 70 -19.08 12.32 8.87
N SER A 71 -18.98 12.78 7.62
CA SER A 71 -20.00 12.55 6.59
C SER A 71 -20.19 11.06 6.27
N ALA A 72 -19.13 10.27 6.39
CA ALA A 72 -19.16 8.82 6.20
C ALA A 72 -19.67 8.03 7.42
N GLY A 73 -19.92 8.69 8.56
CA GLY A 73 -20.34 8.01 9.80
C GLY A 73 -19.29 7.07 10.38
N ILE A 74 -18.00 7.26 10.04
CA ILE A 74 -16.90 6.41 10.48
C ILE A 74 -16.34 6.93 11.80
N ASN A 75 -16.20 6.05 12.78
CA ASN A 75 -15.56 6.36 14.06
C ASN A 75 -14.22 5.64 14.18
N ILE A 76 -13.13 6.41 14.21
CA ILE A 76 -11.78 5.91 14.42
C ILE A 76 -11.44 5.98 15.91
N LYS A 77 -10.80 4.92 16.45
CA LYS A 77 -10.37 4.91 17.85
C LYS A 77 -9.37 6.03 18.12
N GLN A 78 -9.53 6.72 19.24
CA GLN A 78 -8.69 7.86 19.67
C GLN A 78 -7.20 7.56 19.65
N PHE A 79 -6.79 6.32 19.93
CA PHE A 79 -5.40 5.89 19.81
C PHE A 79 -4.78 6.20 18.44
N PHE A 80 -5.51 5.94 17.35
CA PHE A 80 -5.05 6.22 15.99
C PHE A 80 -5.11 7.71 15.64
N MET A 81 -6.08 8.44 16.20
CA MET A 81 -6.19 9.90 16.01
C MET A 81 -4.97 10.64 16.59
N ARG A 82 -4.42 10.17 17.72
CA ARG A 82 -3.28 10.82 18.40
C ARG A 82 -1.98 10.85 17.60
N VAL A 83 -1.82 9.95 16.64
CA VAL A 83 -0.62 9.85 15.79
C VAL A 83 -0.88 10.37 14.37
N SER A 84 -2.06 10.95 14.12
CA SER A 84 -2.51 11.38 12.80
C SER A 84 -2.46 12.90 12.64
N VAL A 85 -2.23 13.36 11.41
CA VAL A 85 -2.46 14.75 11.00
C VAL A 85 -3.91 14.89 10.55
N ILE A 86 -4.65 15.85 11.13
CA ILE A 86 -6.08 16.02 10.88
C ILE A 86 -6.31 17.26 10.00
N TYR A 87 -7.08 17.10 8.93
CA TYR A 87 -7.43 18.16 7.98
C TYR A 87 -8.94 18.42 7.96
N GLY A 88 -9.32 19.66 7.59
CA GLY A 88 -10.71 20.05 7.37
C GLY A 88 -11.53 20.16 8.66
N GLN A 89 -10.96 20.79 9.69
CA GLN A 89 -11.69 21.21 10.89
C GLN A 89 -12.56 22.43 10.63
#